data_AF-A0A4Q7B462-F1
#
_entry.id   AF-A0A4Q7B462-F1
#
_cell.length_a   1.000
_cell.length_b   1.000
_cell.length_c   1.000
_cell.angle_alpha   90.00
_cell.angle_beta   90.00
_cell.angle_gamma   90.00
#
_symmetry.space_group_name_H-M   'P 1'
#
loop_
_entity.id
_entity.type
_entity.pdbx_description
1 polymer ?
#
loop_
_entity_poly.entity_id
_entity_poly.type
_entity_poly.pdbx_seq_one_letter_code
_entity_poly.pdbx_strand_id
1 'polypeptide(L)'
;GLNWTAPNYSTLCRRQKHIDIAISYQKGSDGLHLLIDSTGMKFLGEGEWKRKKHGPEYRRQWRKLHIGIDAETLQIRAIQLTTNNVSDSQVLGDLLDQIPQDEQI
;
A
#
# COMPACT_ATOMS: atom_id res chain seq x y z
N GLY A 1 -12.33 -31.59 -4.80
CA GLY A 1 -11.48 -30.38 -4.80
C GLY A 1 -10.90 -30.18 -6.18
N LEU A 2 -10.65 -28.95 -6.60
CA LEU A 2 -10.02 -28.67 -7.89
C LEU A 2 -8.54 -29.15 -7.86
N ASN A 3 -8.12 -29.93 -8.86
CA ASN A 3 -6.76 -30.46 -9.00
C ASN A 3 -5.80 -29.41 -9.58
N TRP A 4 -5.55 -28.33 -8.84
CA TRP A 4 -4.60 -27.30 -9.25
C TRP A 4 -3.29 -27.40 -8.45
N THR A 5 -2.17 -27.42 -9.17
CA THR A 5 -0.85 -27.36 -8.56
C THR A 5 -0.58 -25.93 -8.07
N ALA A 6 -0.41 -25.75 -6.75
CA ALA A 6 -0.06 -24.45 -6.19
C ALA A 6 1.40 -24.07 -6.52
N PRO A 7 1.67 -22.83 -6.97
CA PRO A 7 3.04 -22.39 -7.22
C PRO A 7 3.82 -22.24 -5.91
N ASN A 8 5.13 -22.53 -5.95
CA ASN A 8 6.01 -22.26 -4.81
C ASN A 8 6.37 -20.76 -4.71
N TYR A 9 6.96 -20.38 -3.57
CA TYR A 9 7.37 -19.00 -3.26
C TYR A 9 8.23 -18.38 -4.37
N SER A 10 9.25 -19.08 -4.83
CA SER A 10 10.17 -18.58 -5.86
C SER A 10 9.47 -18.31 -7.19
N THR A 11 8.48 -19.13 -7.56
CA THR A 11 7.64 -18.90 -8.74
C THR A 11 6.78 -17.65 -8.57
N LEU A 12 6.16 -17.44 -7.41
CA LEU A 12 5.38 -16.23 -7.13
C LEU A 12 6.25 -14.96 -7.17
N CYS A 13 7.40 -14.95 -6.50
CA CYS A 13 8.29 -13.78 -6.47
C CYS A 13 8.84 -13.39 -7.83
N ARG A 14 9.17 -14.35 -8.70
CA ARG A 14 9.60 -14.05 -10.07
C ARG A 14 8.48 -13.47 -10.91
N ARG A 15 7.26 -14.01 -10.77
CA ARG A 15 6.08 -13.51 -11.50
C ARG A 15 5.71 -12.10 -11.07
N GLN A 16 5.78 -11.80 -9.76
CA GLN A 16 5.45 -10.48 -9.22
C GLN A 16 6.20 -9.34 -9.93
N LYS A 17 7.43 -9.55 -10.39
CA LYS A 17 8.22 -8.55 -11.12
C LYS A 17 7.61 -8.10 -12.45
N HIS A 18 6.71 -8.91 -13.02
CA HIS A 18 6.11 -8.70 -14.33
C HIS A 18 4.58 -8.63 -14.25
N ILE A 19 4.02 -8.58 -13.04
CA ILE A 19 2.58 -8.39 -12.85
C ILE A 19 2.34 -6.89 -12.76
N ASP A 20 1.63 -6.36 -13.74
CA ASP A 20 1.05 -5.02 -13.65
C ASP A 20 -0.11 -5.09 -12.66
N ILE A 21 0.02 -4.37 -11.55
CA ILE A 21 -1.03 -4.28 -10.53
C ILE A 21 -1.82 -3.00 -10.81
N ALA A 22 -3.05 -3.17 -11.27
CA ALA A 22 -4.03 -2.09 -11.32
C ALA A 22 -5.00 -2.23 -10.15
N ILE A 23 -5.14 -1.17 -9.35
CA ILE A 23 -6.18 -1.08 -8.32
C ILE A 23 -7.38 -0.41 -8.98
N SER A 24 -8.35 -1.22 -9.38
CA SER A 24 -9.60 -0.72 -9.96
C SER A 24 -10.50 -0.10 -8.90
N TYR A 25 -11.18 0.98 -9.25
CA TYR A 25 -12.26 1.58 -8.48
C TYR A 25 -13.48 1.83 -9.38
N GLN A 26 -14.61 2.14 -8.78
CA GLN A 26 -15.83 2.57 -9.42
C GLN A 26 -16.12 4.00 -8.99
N LYS A 27 -16.35 4.89 -9.96
CA LYS A 27 -16.73 6.27 -9.68
C LYS A 27 -18.11 6.30 -9.00
N GLY A 28 -18.22 7.02 -7.90
CA GLY A 28 -19.50 7.30 -7.24
C GLY A 28 -20.38 8.25 -8.06
N SER A 29 -21.67 8.32 -7.74
CA SER A 29 -22.59 9.27 -8.38
C SER A 29 -22.44 10.70 -7.87
N ASP A 30 -21.94 10.84 -6.64
CA ASP A 30 -21.85 12.10 -5.90
C ASP A 30 -20.38 12.56 -5.80
N GLY A 31 -20.11 13.61 -5.02
CA GLY A 31 -18.75 14.08 -4.77
C GLY A 31 -17.89 13.03 -4.06
N LEU A 32 -16.59 13.01 -4.38
CA LEU A 32 -15.62 12.11 -3.77
C LEU A 32 -15.22 12.58 -2.38
N HIS A 33 -15.73 11.89 -1.36
CA HIS A 33 -15.28 12.08 0.01
C HIS A 33 -14.02 11.25 0.29
N LEU A 34 -12.84 11.87 0.18
CA LEU A 34 -11.56 11.17 0.36
C LEU A 34 -11.09 11.18 1.82
N LEU A 35 -10.94 10.00 2.42
CA LEU A 35 -10.25 9.77 3.68
C LEU A 35 -8.78 9.49 3.41
N ILE A 36 -7.87 10.18 4.10
CA ILE A 36 -6.43 9.97 3.98
C ILE A 36 -5.87 9.59 5.33
N ASP A 37 -5.16 8.47 5.35
CA ASP A 37 -4.39 8.03 6.51
C ASP A 37 -3.09 7.36 6.06
N SER A 38 -2.12 7.26 6.97
CA SER A 38 -0.86 6.59 6.70
C SER A 38 -0.56 5.51 7.73
N THR A 39 0.03 4.41 7.24
CA THR A 39 0.47 3.30 8.09
C THR A 39 1.94 2.98 7.88
N GLY A 40 2.60 2.62 8.98
CA GLY A 40 3.99 2.20 8.98
C GLY A 40 4.14 0.74 8.55
N MET A 41 4.86 0.50 7.45
CA MET A 41 5.16 -0.84 6.96
C MET A 41 6.62 -1.20 7.21
N LYS A 42 6.87 -2.34 7.87
CA LYS A 42 8.22 -2.88 8.03
C LYS A 42 8.68 -3.53 6.73
N PHE A 43 9.61 -2.90 6.02
CA PHE A 43 10.12 -3.41 4.74
C PHE A 43 11.38 -4.27 4.92
N LEU A 44 12.23 -3.91 5.87
CA LEU A 44 13.42 -4.68 6.21
C LEU A 44 13.50 -4.85 7.72
N GLY A 45 13.76 -6.07 8.17
CA GLY A 45 13.92 -6.33 9.59
C GLY A 45 13.47 -7.71 9.99
N GLU A 46 14.18 -8.26 10.96
CA GLU A 46 13.90 -9.57 11.50
C GLU A 46 12.52 -9.63 12.16
N GLY A 47 11.93 -10.83 12.15
CA GLY A 47 10.71 -11.13 12.91
C GLY A 47 10.92 -10.89 14.41
N GLU A 48 9.83 -10.58 15.11
CA GLU A 48 9.88 -10.30 16.56
C GLU A 48 10.49 -11.47 17.33
N TRP A 49 10.18 -12.70 16.91
CA TRP A 49 10.71 -13.90 17.55
C TRP A 49 12.24 -14.01 17.46
N LYS A 50 12.81 -13.89 16.24
CA LYS A 50 14.29 -13.98 16.04
C LYS A 50 14.98 -12.93 16.90
N ARG A 51 14.46 -11.69 16.88
CA ARG A 51 15.03 -10.59 17.64
C ARG A 51 14.98 -10.83 19.16
N LYS A 52 13.88 -11.37 19.68
CA LYS A 52 13.74 -11.69 21.11
C LYS A 52 14.66 -12.83 21.55
N LYS A 53 14.89 -13.81 20.69
CA LYS A 53 15.69 -15.00 21.01
C LYS A 53 17.20 -14.82 20.79
N HIS A 54 17.58 -14.11 19.74
CA HIS A 54 18.97 -14.04 19.27
C HIS A 54 19.50 -12.61 19.16
N GLY A 55 18.72 -11.60 19.56
CA GLY A 55 19.07 -10.21 19.36
C GLY A 55 18.89 -9.74 17.91
N PRO A 56 18.99 -8.43 17.65
CA PRO A 56 18.94 -7.89 16.30
C PRO A 56 20.27 -8.09 15.55
N GLU A 57 20.23 -8.66 14.35
CA GLU A 57 21.41 -8.71 13.47
C GLU A 57 21.57 -7.41 12.65
N TYR A 58 20.47 -6.74 12.32
CA TYR A 58 20.46 -5.46 11.60
C TYR A 58 19.28 -4.55 11.99
N ARG A 59 19.39 -3.27 11.61
CA ARG A 59 18.39 -2.24 11.92
C ARG A 59 17.11 -2.46 11.10
N ARG A 60 15.94 -2.31 11.75
CA ARG A 60 14.64 -2.28 11.06
C ARG A 60 14.54 -1.05 10.19
N GLN A 61 14.09 -1.24 8.96
CA GLN A 61 13.67 -0.17 8.08
C GLN A 61 12.17 -0.23 7.88
N TRP A 62 11.54 0.91 8.12
CA TRP A 62 10.13 1.13 7.91
C TRP A 62 9.95 2.03 6.69
N ARG A 63 8.77 1.97 6.09
CA ARG A 63 8.26 2.93 5.11
C ARG A 63 6.86 3.37 5.56
N LYS A 64 6.42 4.55 5.12
CA LYS A 64 5.03 4.96 5.29
C LYS A 64 4.27 4.70 4.01
N LEU A 65 3.18 3.94 4.13
CA LEU A 65 2.19 3.77 3.07
C LEU A 65 1.04 4.73 3.37
N HIS A 66 0.89 5.75 2.55
CA HIS A 66 -0.23 6.69 2.55
C HIS A 66 -1.31 6.14 1.64
N ILE A 67 -2.55 6.13 2.10
CA ILE A 67 -3.69 5.56 1.36
C ILE A 67 -4.82 6.59 1.37
N GLY A 68 -5.30 6.95 0.20
CA GLY A 68 -6.56 7.66 0.01
C GLY A 68 -7.68 6.66 -0.25
N ILE A 69 -8.74 6.69 0.55
CA ILE A 69 -9.89 5.80 0.48
C ILE A 69 -11.16 6.63 0.33
N ASP A 70 -12.02 6.22 -0.58
CA ASP A 70 -13.38 6.77 -0.69
C ASP A 70 -14.20 6.38 0.57
N ALA A 71 -14.73 7.38 1.27
CA ALA A 71 -15.47 7.20 2.52
C ALA A 71 -16.75 6.37 2.37
N GLU A 72 -17.37 6.38 1.19
CA GLU A 72 -18.62 5.69 0.92
C GLU A 72 -18.36 4.26 0.42
N THR A 73 -17.49 4.12 -0.58
CA THR A 73 -17.27 2.83 -1.25
C THR A 73 -16.18 1.98 -0.61
N LEU A 74 -15.36 2.58 0.26
CA LEU A 74 -14.16 1.99 0.86
C LEU A 74 -13.11 1.56 -0.17
N GLN A 75 -13.21 2.06 -1.40
CA GLN A 75 -12.26 1.76 -2.46
C GLN A 75 -11.00 2.61 -2.31
N ILE A 76 -9.85 2.00 -2.56
CA ILE A 76 -8.57 2.70 -2.60
C ILE A 76 -8.55 3.56 -3.86
N ARG A 77 -8.34 4.87 -3.68
CA ARG A 77 -8.34 5.88 -4.75
C ARG A 77 -6.93 6.38 -5.08
N ALA A 78 -6.06 6.43 -4.08
CA ALA A 78 -4.68 6.86 -4.24
C ALA A 78 -3.77 6.12 -3.26
N ILE A 79 -2.52 5.89 -3.67
CA ILE A 79 -1.50 5.30 -2.81
C ILE A 79 -0.17 6.02 -3.00
N GLN A 80 0.59 6.18 -1.91
CA GLN A 80 1.96 6.67 -2.00
C GLN A 80 2.85 6.00 -0.96
N LEU A 81 3.99 5.46 -1.39
CA LEU A 81 4.98 4.86 -0.50
C LEU A 81 6.16 5.81 -0.31
N THR A 82 6.45 6.17 0.93
CA THR A 82 7.48 7.17 1.27
C THR A 82 8.43 6.67 2.37
N THR A 83 9.49 7.43 2.64
CA THR A 83 10.31 7.27 3.84
C THR A 83 9.54 7.69 5.10
N ASN A 84 9.97 7.22 6.27
CA ASN A 84 9.21 7.45 7.51
C ASN A 84 9.16 8.91 7.99
N ASN A 85 10.03 9.76 7.45
CA ASN A 85 10.15 11.17 7.84
C ASN A 85 9.19 12.09 7.06
N VAL A 86 8.39 11.55 6.13
CA VAL A 86 7.41 12.31 5.36
C VAL A 86 6.07 12.33 6.10
N SER A 87 5.44 13.50 6.26
CA SER A 87 4.10 13.63 6.83
C SER A 87 3.01 13.55 5.76
N ASP A 88 1.79 13.25 6.18
CA ASP A 88 0.64 13.05 5.28
C ASP A 88 0.32 14.33 4.51
N SER A 89 0.43 15.49 5.18
CA SER A 89 0.28 16.81 4.55
C SER A 89 1.27 17.08 3.41
N GLN A 90 2.48 16.53 3.46
CA GLN A 90 3.48 16.69 2.40
C GLN A 90 3.17 15.83 1.17
N VAL A 91 2.36 14.78 1.35
CA VAL A 91 2.03 13.78 0.32
C VAL A 91 0.66 14.04 -0.30
N LEU A 92 -0.12 14.95 0.29
CA LEU A 92 -1.47 15.27 -0.18
C LEU A 92 -1.52 15.61 -1.67
N GLY A 93 -0.58 16.43 -2.17
CA GLY A 93 -0.50 16.76 -3.60
C GLY A 93 -0.35 15.51 -4.49
N ASP A 94 0.65 14.68 -4.20
CA ASP A 94 0.91 13.43 -4.93
C ASP A 94 -0.29 12.45 -4.91
N LEU A 95 -1.10 12.48 -3.85
CA LEU A 95 -2.31 11.66 -3.75
C LEU A 95 -3.45 12.24 -4.58
N LEU A 96 -3.63 13.56 -4.57
CA LEU A 96 -4.68 14.24 -5.34
C LEU A 96 -4.40 14.17 -6.85
N ASP A 97 -3.13 14.17 -7.27
CA ASP A 97 -2.73 14.01 -8.67
C ASP A 97 -3.11 12.63 -9.27
N GLN A 98 -3.44 11.65 -8.42
CA GLN A 98 -3.94 10.33 -8.85
C GLN A 98 -5.46 10.30 -9.04
N ILE A 99 -6.17 11.32 -8.56
CA ILE A 99 -7.63 11.42 -8.69
C ILE A 99 -7.98 12.04 -10.05
N PRO A 100 -8.96 11.49 -10.79
CA PRO A 100 -9.41 12.09 -12.04
C PRO A 100 -9.92 13.53 -11.83
N GLN A 101 -9.57 14.43 -12.75
CA GLN A 101 -9.96 15.85 -12.66
C GLN A 101 -11.47 16.09 -12.80
N ASP A 102 -12.22 15.11 -13.34
CA ASP A 102 -13.67 15.14 -13.47
C ASP A 102 -14.41 14.61 -12.23
N GLU A 103 -13.69 14.29 -11.15
CA GLU A 103 -14.26 13.98 -9.84
C GLU A 103 -14.11 15.18 -8.91
N GLN A 104 -15.23 15.70 -8.44
CA GLN A 104 -15.25 16.76 -7.44
C GLN A 104 -14.95 16.16 -6.07
N ILE A 105 -13.88 16.65 -5.41
CA ILE A 105 -13.45 16.26 -4.06
C ILE A 105 -14.03 17.24 -3.03
#